data_AF-A0A1C5RQC0-F1
#
_entry.id   AF-A0A1C5RQC0-F1
#
_cell.length_a   1.000
_cell.length_b   1.000
_cell.length_c   1.000
_cell.angle_alpha   90.00
_cell.angle_beta   90.00
_cell.angle_gamma   90.00
#
_symmetry.space_group_name_H-M   'P 1'
#
loop_
_entity.id
_entity.type
_entity.pdbx_description
1 polymer ?
#
loop_
_entity_poly.entity_id
_entity_poly.type
_entity_poly.pdbx_seq_one_letter_code
_entity_poly.pdbx_strand_id
1 'polypeptide(L)'
;MKKKNIRKIIFTSLVSALMMVFITLSAFAMPYNPNDYTSINVVSDLLAPNVKQSKATESTMTRGDFFARADLVIKNNGDGTIGALAIAFARYPIDEAYITLYLDQWDATTERWRQVNYYEAEFYASDYPEGLTTPTVDISFIDQPRGYYYRLRGVFGVVYNGAFEAFSPTTDGVLLD
;
A
#
# COMPACT_ATOMS: atom_id res chain seq x y z
N MET A 1 7.40 -30.23 51.82
CA MET A 1 7.87 -29.26 50.79
C MET A 1 7.66 -27.83 51.31
N LYS A 2 8.69 -26.98 51.37
CA LYS A 2 8.59 -25.62 51.97
C LYS A 2 7.54 -24.78 51.22
N LYS A 3 6.61 -24.13 51.94
CA LYS A 3 5.48 -23.30 51.43
C LYS A 3 5.89 -22.26 50.37
N LYS A 4 7.13 -21.78 50.42
CA LYS A 4 7.75 -20.87 49.44
C LYS A 4 7.97 -21.50 48.06
N ASN A 5 8.29 -22.79 48.00
CA ASN A 5 8.51 -23.51 46.74
C ASN A 5 7.19 -23.86 46.05
N ILE A 6 6.13 -24.15 46.82
CA ILE A 6 4.77 -24.38 46.31
C ILE A 6 4.21 -23.12 45.64
N ARG A 7 4.35 -21.95 46.27
CA ARG A 7 3.91 -20.67 45.67
C ARG A 7 4.65 -20.35 44.36
N LYS A 8 5.95 -20.62 44.29
CA LYS A 8 6.73 -20.43 43.04
C LYS A 8 6.24 -21.37 41.94
N ILE A 9 6.04 -22.65 42.24
CA ILE A 9 5.57 -23.63 41.25
C ILE A 9 4.18 -23.27 40.72
N ILE A 10 3.26 -22.85 41.61
CA ILE A 10 1.92 -22.39 41.21
C ILE A 10 2.00 -21.14 40.33
N PHE A 11 2.84 -20.17 40.69
CA PHE A 11 3.02 -18.95 39.91
C PHE A 11 3.62 -19.24 38.52
N THR A 12 4.65 -20.09 38.45
CA THR A 12 5.26 -20.49 37.17
C THR A 12 4.27 -21.23 36.28
N SER A 13 3.45 -22.13 36.86
CA SER A 13 2.38 -22.84 36.16
C SER A 13 1.31 -21.90 35.59
N LEU A 14 0.94 -20.84 36.31
CA LEU A 14 -0.04 -19.86 35.87
C LEU A 14 0.50 -19.01 34.71
N VAL A 15 1.77 -18.60 34.79
CA VAL A 15 2.42 -17.82 33.73
C VAL A 15 2.59 -18.66 32.46
N SER A 16 2.96 -19.92 32.57
CA SER A 16 3.08 -20.80 31.39
C SER A 16 1.71 -21.11 30.74
N ALA A 17 0.64 -21.24 31.54
CA ALA A 17 -0.71 -21.38 31.01
C ALA A 17 -1.17 -20.10 30.26
N LEU A 18 -0.82 -18.91 30.79
CA LEU A 18 -1.14 -17.64 30.13
C LEU A 18 -0.40 -17.47 28.80
N MET A 19 0.87 -17.89 28.73
CA MET A 19 1.68 -17.84 27.50
C MET A 19 1.12 -18.75 26.39
N MET A 20 0.54 -19.91 26.73
CA MET A 20 -0.07 -20.80 25.72
C MET A 20 -1.28 -20.17 25.02
N VAL A 21 -2.04 -19.31 25.71
CA VAL A 21 -3.22 -18.63 25.14
C VAL A 21 -2.84 -17.69 23.99
N PHE A 22 -1.65 -17.09 24.03
CA PHE A 22 -1.19 -16.18 22.98
C PHE A 22 -0.68 -16.90 21.72
N ILE A 23 -0.27 -18.17 21.82
CA ILE A 23 0.31 -18.92 20.69
C ILE A 23 -0.79 -19.52 19.78
N THR A 24 -2.02 -19.67 20.28
CA THR A 24 -3.13 -20.27 19.52
C THR A 24 -4.01 -19.28 18.77
N LEU A 25 -3.63 -18.00 18.70
CA LEU A 25 -4.34 -17.02 17.89
C LEU A 25 -3.98 -17.23 16.41
N SER A 26 -4.68 -18.15 15.76
CA SER A 26 -4.63 -18.29 14.32
C SER A 26 -5.10 -17.00 13.66
N ALA A 27 -4.24 -16.33 12.90
CA ALA A 27 -4.64 -15.25 12.02
C ALA A 27 -5.38 -15.87 10.83
N PHE A 28 -6.71 -15.80 10.84
CA PHE A 28 -7.51 -16.17 9.67
C PHE A 28 -7.52 -15.00 8.69
N ALA A 29 -6.90 -15.18 7.52
CA ALA A 29 -7.14 -14.32 6.38
C ALA A 29 -8.59 -14.54 5.93
N MET A 30 -9.43 -13.52 6.04
CA MET A 30 -10.82 -13.57 5.56
C MET A 30 -10.80 -13.73 4.03
N PRO A 31 -11.59 -14.65 3.44
CA PRO A 31 -11.64 -14.82 1.99
C PRO A 31 -12.07 -13.51 1.31
N TYR A 32 -11.40 -13.17 0.21
CA TYR A 32 -11.69 -11.96 -0.56
C TYR A 32 -13.14 -11.98 -1.05
N ASN A 33 -13.96 -11.04 -0.55
CA ASN A 33 -15.33 -10.83 -0.99
C ASN A 33 -15.37 -9.55 -1.85
N PRO A 34 -15.62 -9.65 -3.15
CA PRO A 34 -15.73 -8.48 -4.04
C PRO A 34 -16.82 -7.48 -3.63
N ASN A 35 -17.82 -7.92 -2.87
CA ASN A 35 -18.90 -7.08 -2.38
C ASN A 35 -18.57 -6.37 -1.05
N ASP A 36 -17.55 -6.84 -0.33
CA ASP A 36 -17.11 -6.17 0.87
C ASP A 36 -16.41 -4.87 0.51
N TYR A 37 -16.68 -3.85 1.32
CA TYR A 37 -16.19 -2.51 1.11
C TYR A 37 -14.67 -2.47 1.33
N THR A 38 -13.89 -2.34 0.25
CA THR A 38 -12.40 -2.29 0.29
C THR A 38 -11.80 -0.91 0.02
N SER A 39 -12.64 0.12 -0.16
CA SER A 39 -12.14 1.50 -0.19
C SER A 39 -12.02 2.03 1.23
N ILE A 40 -10.79 2.15 1.74
CA ILE A 40 -10.53 3.13 2.80
C ILE A 40 -11.16 4.45 2.32
N ASN A 41 -11.96 5.08 3.17
CA ASN A 41 -12.80 6.25 2.85
C ASN A 41 -11.94 7.50 2.64
N VAL A 42 -10.99 7.42 1.70
CA VAL A 42 -10.11 8.49 1.25
C VAL A 42 -10.93 9.29 0.27
N VAL A 43 -11.21 10.54 0.61
CA VAL A 43 -11.87 11.50 -0.27
C VAL A 43 -10.89 11.88 -1.38
N SER A 44 -11.35 11.83 -2.63
CA SER A 44 -10.60 12.26 -3.81
C SER A 44 -11.59 12.81 -4.84
N ASP A 45 -11.20 13.85 -5.57
CA ASP A 45 -12.09 14.52 -6.50
C ASP A 45 -12.25 13.72 -7.82
N LEU A 46 -13.36 13.93 -8.52
CA LEU A 46 -13.51 13.51 -9.91
C LEU A 46 -13.07 14.69 -10.78
N LEU A 47 -11.96 14.55 -11.48
CA LEU A 47 -11.44 15.63 -12.31
C LEU A 47 -12.35 15.87 -13.51
N ALA A 48 -12.30 17.08 -14.08
CA ALA A 48 -13.07 17.37 -15.29
C ALA A 48 -12.67 16.41 -16.44
N PRO A 49 -13.60 15.98 -17.32
CA PRO A 49 -13.33 15.00 -18.38
C PRO A 49 -12.14 15.30 -19.32
N ASN A 50 -11.81 16.58 -19.47
CA ASN A 50 -10.68 17.06 -20.27
C ASN A 50 -9.32 16.98 -19.54
N VAL A 51 -9.32 16.74 -18.23
CA VAL A 51 -8.10 16.55 -17.42
C VAL A 51 -7.78 15.07 -17.40
N LYS A 52 -6.69 14.70 -18.09
CA LYS A 52 -6.32 13.30 -18.34
C LYS A 52 -5.29 12.73 -17.35
N GLN A 53 -4.84 13.51 -16.38
CA GLN A 53 -3.78 13.10 -15.46
C GLN A 53 -4.00 13.70 -14.07
N SER A 54 -3.70 12.92 -13.04
CA SER A 54 -3.60 13.38 -11.66
C SER A 54 -2.29 12.90 -11.04
N LYS A 55 -1.72 13.70 -10.14
CA LYS A 55 -0.52 13.39 -9.39
C LYS A 55 -0.77 13.59 -7.90
N ALA A 56 -0.41 12.59 -7.11
CA ALA A 56 -0.33 12.68 -5.66
C ALA A 56 1.13 12.55 -5.23
N THR A 57 1.52 13.36 -4.26
CA THR A 57 2.87 13.35 -3.70
C THR A 57 2.76 13.35 -2.19
N GLU A 58 3.40 12.37 -1.55
CA GLU A 58 3.62 12.37 -0.11
C GLU A 58 5.12 12.49 0.15
N SER A 59 5.48 13.36 1.09
CA SER A 59 6.87 13.59 1.47
C SER A 59 6.99 13.73 2.97
N THR A 60 8.17 13.41 3.51
CA THR A 60 8.39 13.56 4.94
C THR A 60 8.43 15.04 5.32
N MET A 61 7.49 15.49 6.15
CA MET A 61 7.49 16.86 6.68
C MET A 61 8.32 16.96 7.97
N THR A 62 8.33 15.89 8.78
CA THR A 62 9.19 15.73 9.97
C THR A 62 9.16 14.26 10.37
N ARG A 63 10.33 13.61 10.49
CA ARG A 63 10.62 12.24 11.03
C ARG A 63 11.00 11.12 10.05
N GLY A 64 10.86 11.25 8.73
CA GLY A 64 11.45 10.26 7.82
C GLY A 64 12.96 10.46 7.69
N ASP A 65 13.72 9.41 7.97
CA ASP A 65 15.16 9.41 7.89
C ASP A 65 15.60 9.11 6.45
N PHE A 66 15.18 7.96 5.91
CA PHE A 66 15.67 7.47 4.62
C PHE A 66 14.62 7.50 3.50
N PHE A 67 13.31 7.50 3.78
CA PHE A 67 12.27 7.64 2.75
C PHE A 67 11.89 9.12 2.56
N ALA A 68 12.37 9.73 1.48
CA ALA A 68 12.18 11.16 1.26
C ALA A 68 10.78 11.51 0.76
N ARG A 69 10.30 10.78 -0.25
CA ARG A 69 9.05 11.09 -0.96
C ARG A 69 8.54 9.90 -1.78
N ALA A 70 7.23 9.82 -1.97
CA ALA A 70 6.58 9.00 -2.98
C ALA A 70 5.78 9.88 -3.95
N ASP A 71 5.97 9.67 -5.24
CA ASP A 71 5.14 10.27 -6.29
C ASP A 71 4.28 9.18 -6.94
N LEU A 72 2.98 9.44 -7.05
CA LEU A 72 2.02 8.57 -7.71
C LEU A 72 1.27 9.37 -8.78
N VAL A 73 1.22 8.83 -10.00
CA VAL A 73 0.56 9.48 -11.14
C VAL A 73 -0.36 8.49 -11.81
N ILE A 74 -1.62 8.90 -11.98
CA ILE A 74 -2.58 8.23 -12.85
C ILE A 74 -2.73 9.05 -14.14
N LYS A 75 -2.83 8.36 -15.28
CA LYS A 75 -3.05 8.98 -16.57
C LYS A 75 -4.05 8.17 -17.40
N ASN A 76 -5.02 8.83 -18.01
CA ASN A 76 -5.72 8.26 -19.16
C ASN A 76 -4.81 8.43 -20.39
N ASN A 77 -4.35 7.31 -20.95
CA ASN A 77 -3.39 7.29 -22.06
C ASN A 77 -4.03 7.70 -23.41
N GLY A 78 -5.36 7.76 -23.51
CA GLY A 78 -6.10 8.11 -24.72
C GLY A 78 -6.31 6.95 -25.69
N ASP A 79 -5.74 5.77 -25.42
CA ASP A 79 -5.90 4.54 -26.19
C ASP A 79 -6.87 3.54 -25.53
N GLY A 80 -7.53 3.95 -24.43
CA GLY A 80 -8.39 3.09 -23.62
C GLY A 80 -7.66 2.37 -22.50
N THR A 81 -6.38 2.66 -22.25
CA THR A 81 -5.61 2.17 -21.10
C THR A 81 -5.41 3.26 -20.05
N ILE A 82 -5.16 2.82 -18.81
CA ILE A 82 -4.85 3.71 -17.69
C ILE A 82 -3.38 3.52 -17.34
N GLY A 83 -2.57 4.54 -17.60
CA GLY A 83 -1.18 4.60 -17.19
C GLY A 83 -1.05 4.84 -15.68
N ALA A 84 -0.13 4.13 -15.05
CA ALA A 84 0.22 4.27 -13.65
C ALA A 84 1.74 4.37 -13.51
N LEU A 85 2.19 5.49 -12.96
CA LEU A 85 3.59 5.74 -12.64
C LEU A 85 3.74 5.97 -11.14
N ALA A 86 4.62 5.19 -10.52
CA ALA A 86 4.88 5.23 -9.09
C ALA A 86 6.39 5.26 -8.86
N ILE A 87 6.86 6.27 -8.13
CA ILE A 87 8.29 6.50 -7.88
C ILE A 87 8.50 6.72 -6.39
N ALA A 88 9.29 5.85 -5.77
CA ALA A 88 9.83 6.04 -4.43
C ALA A 88 11.17 6.78 -4.52
N PHE A 89 11.39 7.79 -3.68
CA PHE A 89 12.66 8.50 -3.57
C PHE A 89 13.27 8.25 -2.20
N ALA A 90 14.36 7.48 -2.15
CA ALA A 90 15.16 7.30 -0.94
C ALA A 90 16.35 8.27 -0.89
N ARG A 91 16.79 8.64 0.32
CA ARG A 91 17.95 9.53 0.51
C ARG A 91 19.30 8.84 0.30
N TYR A 92 19.34 7.54 0.55
CA TYR A 92 20.51 6.67 0.44
C TYR A 92 20.06 5.32 -0.15
N PRO A 93 20.98 4.46 -0.62
CA PRO A 93 20.64 3.11 -1.05
C PRO A 93 19.94 2.32 0.06
N ILE A 94 18.70 1.89 -0.20
CA ILE A 94 17.86 1.10 0.70
C ILE A 94 18.03 -0.40 0.43
N ASP A 95 17.63 -1.24 1.39
CA ASP A 95 17.77 -2.69 1.28
C ASP A 95 16.66 -3.28 0.40
N GLU A 96 15.42 -2.83 0.63
CA GLU A 96 14.23 -3.37 -0.02
C GLU A 96 13.20 -2.26 -0.26
N ALA A 97 12.41 -2.39 -1.33
CA ALA A 97 11.22 -1.58 -1.53
C ALA A 97 10.05 -2.43 -2.04
N TYR A 98 8.85 -2.07 -1.58
CA TYR A 98 7.59 -2.71 -1.92
C TYR A 98 6.65 -1.63 -2.42
N ILE A 99 6.17 -1.76 -3.67
CA ILE A 99 5.22 -0.81 -4.27
C ILE A 99 3.98 -1.59 -4.69
N THR A 100 2.86 -1.30 -4.03
CA THR A 100 1.53 -1.81 -4.43
C THR A 100 0.69 -0.67 -4.98
N LEU A 101 0.09 -0.88 -6.15
CA LEU A 101 -0.82 0.05 -6.80
C LEU A 101 -2.21 -0.58 -6.87
N TYR A 102 -3.18 0.05 -6.23
CA TYR A 102 -4.59 -0.33 -6.35
C TYR A 102 -5.28 0.61 -7.35
N LEU A 103 -5.96 0.02 -8.33
CA LEU A 103 -6.83 0.74 -9.24
C LEU A 103 -8.26 0.69 -8.72
N ASP A 104 -8.81 1.86 -8.39
CA ASP A 104 -10.20 1.99 -8.00
C ASP A 104 -11.02 2.61 -9.13
N GLN A 105 -12.24 2.10 -9.34
CA GLN A 105 -13.26 2.67 -10.21
C GLN A 105 -14.34 3.38 -9.38
N TRP A 106 -14.84 4.51 -9.85
CA TRP A 106 -15.96 5.21 -9.24
C TRP A 106 -17.30 4.56 -9.58
N ASP A 107 -18.03 4.13 -8.56
CA ASP A 107 -19.43 3.72 -8.66
C ASP A 107 -20.32 4.92 -8.32
N ALA A 108 -20.93 5.51 -9.35
CA ALA A 108 -21.84 6.64 -9.20
C ALA A 108 -23.16 6.28 -8.52
N THR A 109 -23.55 5.01 -8.49
CA THR A 109 -24.80 4.56 -7.83
C THR A 109 -24.64 4.54 -6.33
N THR A 110 -23.49 4.07 -5.85
CA THR A 110 -23.20 3.99 -4.42
C THR A 110 -22.31 5.12 -3.89
N GLU A 111 -21.93 6.05 -4.78
CA GLU A 111 -21.03 7.20 -4.53
C GLU A 111 -19.73 6.76 -3.84
N ARG A 112 -19.12 5.70 -4.36
CA ARG A 112 -17.96 5.05 -3.74
C ARG A 112 -16.94 4.58 -4.76
N TRP A 113 -15.68 4.60 -4.33
CA TRP A 113 -14.60 3.93 -5.01
C TRP A 113 -14.65 2.43 -4.77
N ARG A 114 -14.44 1.63 -5.82
CA ARG A 114 -14.38 0.16 -5.79
C ARG A 114 -13.05 -0.27 -6.37
N GLN A 115 -12.26 -1.04 -5.63
CA GLN A 115 -11.04 -1.63 -6.17
C GLN A 115 -11.41 -2.63 -7.26
N VAL A 116 -10.86 -2.45 -8.46
CA VAL A 116 -11.13 -3.30 -9.63
C VAL A 116 -9.89 -4.04 -10.11
N ASN A 117 -8.70 -3.52 -9.80
CA ASN A 117 -7.43 -4.15 -10.18
C ASN A 117 -6.32 -3.74 -9.20
N TYR A 118 -5.18 -4.42 -9.27
CA TYR A 118 -3.99 -4.05 -8.53
C TYR A 118 -2.71 -4.55 -9.22
N TYR A 119 -1.58 -3.98 -8.85
CA TYR A 119 -0.25 -4.42 -9.26
C TYR A 119 0.72 -4.29 -8.11
N GLU A 120 1.67 -5.22 -8.00
CA GLU A 120 2.68 -5.26 -6.95
C GLU A 120 4.06 -5.46 -7.57
N ALA A 121 5.03 -4.73 -7.04
CA ALA A 121 6.44 -4.88 -7.39
C ALA A 121 7.29 -4.84 -6.12
N GLU A 122 8.31 -5.68 -6.12
CA GLU A 122 9.31 -5.78 -5.07
C GLU A 122 10.68 -5.48 -5.66
N PHE A 123 11.51 -4.80 -4.89
CA PHE A 123 12.83 -4.36 -5.29
C PHE A 123 13.81 -4.73 -4.18
N TYR A 124 14.92 -5.36 -4.54
CA TYR A 124 15.93 -5.83 -3.58
C TYR A 124 17.29 -5.25 -3.92
N ALA A 125 18.05 -4.80 -2.92
CA ALA A 125 19.38 -4.20 -3.14
C ALA A 125 20.35 -5.10 -3.93
N SER A 126 20.20 -6.42 -3.86
CA SER A 126 20.98 -7.38 -4.65
C SER A 126 20.89 -7.16 -6.16
N ASP A 127 19.77 -6.62 -6.64
CA ASP A 127 19.51 -6.39 -8.06
C ASP A 127 20.01 -5.02 -8.53
N TYR A 128 20.48 -4.18 -7.61
CA TYR A 128 20.90 -2.79 -7.83
C TYR A 128 22.33 -2.57 -7.32
N PRO A 129 23.36 -2.98 -8.07
CA PRO A 129 24.76 -2.87 -7.63
C PRO A 129 25.22 -1.42 -7.39
N GLU A 130 24.59 -0.46 -8.07
CA GLU A 130 24.83 0.99 -7.91
C GLU A 130 24.00 1.62 -6.78
N GLY A 131 23.17 0.83 -6.10
CA GLY A 131 22.31 1.24 -5.00
C GLY A 131 20.85 1.45 -5.39
N LEU A 132 19.94 0.82 -4.64
CA LEU A 132 18.50 0.99 -4.79
C LEU A 132 18.07 2.32 -4.16
N THR A 133 17.88 3.37 -4.96
CA THR A 133 17.52 4.71 -4.45
C THR A 133 16.21 5.24 -5.03
N THR A 134 15.84 4.79 -6.22
CA THR A 134 14.63 5.25 -6.94
C THR A 134 13.80 4.08 -7.48
N PRO A 135 13.27 3.19 -6.61
CA PRO A 135 12.34 2.15 -7.05
C PRO A 135 11.18 2.75 -7.85
N THR A 136 10.93 2.22 -9.05
CA THR A 136 9.98 2.80 -10.01
C THR A 136 9.12 1.71 -10.63
N VAL A 137 7.82 1.93 -10.65
CA VAL A 137 6.84 1.15 -11.41
C VAL A 137 6.23 2.05 -12.47
N ASP A 138 6.28 1.63 -13.73
CA ASP A 138 5.64 2.27 -14.87
C ASP A 138 4.90 1.20 -15.68
N ILE A 139 3.57 1.19 -15.55
CA ILE A 139 2.70 0.17 -16.15
C ILE A 139 1.45 0.81 -16.75
N SER A 140 0.69 0.02 -17.50
CA SER A 140 -0.67 0.38 -17.91
C SER A 140 -1.65 -0.72 -17.52
N PHE A 141 -2.74 -0.33 -16.86
CA PHE A 141 -3.89 -1.20 -16.66
C PHE A 141 -4.69 -1.26 -17.96
N ILE A 142 -4.91 -2.48 -18.43
CA ILE A 142 -5.65 -2.79 -19.66
C ILE A 142 -7.05 -3.30 -19.32
N ASP A 143 -7.92 -3.35 -20.33
CA ASP A 143 -9.26 -3.95 -20.28
C ASP A 143 -10.20 -3.35 -19.22
N GLN A 144 -10.02 -2.06 -18.89
CA GLN A 144 -10.91 -1.34 -18.00
C GLN A 144 -12.08 -0.73 -18.78
N PRO A 145 -13.34 -0.84 -18.29
CA PRO A 145 -14.48 -0.28 -19.01
C PRO A 145 -14.39 1.25 -19.10
N ARG A 146 -14.64 1.77 -20.30
CA ARG A 146 -14.73 3.21 -20.58
C ARG A 146 -16.01 3.81 -20.01
N GLY A 147 -16.03 5.13 -19.88
CA GLY A 147 -17.14 5.90 -19.31
C GLY A 147 -17.11 5.98 -17.78
N TYR A 148 -16.07 5.48 -17.13
CA TYR A 148 -15.90 5.49 -15.69
C TYR A 148 -14.68 6.30 -15.26
N TYR A 149 -14.76 6.84 -14.04
CA TYR A 149 -13.61 7.45 -13.39
C TYR A 149 -12.78 6.41 -12.67
N TYR A 150 -11.46 6.61 -12.72
CA TYR A 150 -10.49 5.77 -12.04
C TYR A 150 -9.51 6.60 -11.26
N ARG A 151 -9.06 6.09 -10.10
CA ARG A 151 -7.96 6.66 -9.32
C ARG A 151 -6.97 5.57 -8.93
N LEU A 152 -5.78 5.99 -8.52
CA LEU A 152 -4.79 5.10 -7.90
C LEU A 152 -4.70 5.36 -6.40
N ARG A 153 -4.61 4.27 -5.63
CA ARG A 153 -4.03 4.28 -4.27
C ARG A 153 -2.70 3.56 -4.33
N GLY A 154 -1.63 4.25 -3.97
CA GLY A 154 -0.31 3.64 -3.87
C GLY A 154 0.00 3.29 -2.42
N VAL A 155 0.69 2.18 -2.20
CA VAL A 155 1.34 1.84 -0.93
C VAL A 155 2.80 1.62 -1.23
N PHE A 156 3.65 2.46 -0.65
CA PHE A 156 5.09 2.39 -0.81
C PHE A 156 5.69 2.04 0.55
N GLY A 157 6.39 0.92 0.65
CA GLY A 157 7.18 0.54 1.81
C GLY A 157 8.65 0.46 1.43
N VAL A 158 9.53 0.97 2.27
CA VAL A 158 10.98 0.86 2.09
C VAL A 158 11.63 0.39 3.37
N VAL A 159 12.66 -0.46 3.23
CA VAL A 159 13.43 -1.02 4.34
C VAL A 159 14.87 -0.58 4.25
N TYR A 160 15.43 -0.11 5.37
CA TYR A 160 16.84 0.22 5.48
C TYR A 160 17.38 -0.13 6.86
N ASN A 161 18.43 -0.95 6.92
CA ASN A 161 19.06 -1.45 8.15
C ASN A 161 18.03 -2.04 9.14
N GLY A 162 17.01 -2.73 8.61
CA GLY A 162 15.92 -3.32 9.39
C GLY A 162 14.86 -2.32 9.91
N ALA A 163 14.97 -1.03 9.60
CA ALA A 163 13.92 -0.04 9.83
C ALA A 163 12.99 0.05 8.61
N PHE A 164 11.72 0.40 8.83
CA PHE A 164 10.69 0.49 7.79
C PHE A 164 10.04 1.88 7.79
N GLU A 165 9.89 2.47 6.60
CA GLU A 165 9.14 3.71 6.36
C GLU A 165 8.18 3.52 5.20
N ALA A 166 7.03 4.20 5.24
CA ALA A 166 6.00 4.06 4.20
C ALA A 166 5.24 5.36 3.89
N PHE A 167 4.76 5.45 2.65
CA PHE A 167 3.84 6.48 2.15
C PHE A 167 2.66 5.83 1.45
N SER A 168 1.51 6.49 1.45
CA SER A 168 0.29 5.96 0.82
C SER A 168 -0.51 7.02 0.05
N PRO A 169 0.11 7.70 -0.95
CA PRO A 169 -0.56 8.73 -1.72
C PRO A 169 -1.76 8.15 -2.50
N THR A 170 -2.79 8.97 -2.66
CA THR A 170 -3.99 8.66 -3.44
C THR A 170 -4.23 9.77 -4.45
N THR A 171 -4.42 9.43 -5.72
CA THR A 171 -4.69 10.41 -6.77
C THR A 171 -6.16 10.81 -6.81
N ASP A 172 -6.45 11.90 -7.50
CA ASP A 172 -7.82 12.17 -7.96
C ASP A 172 -8.21 11.22 -9.10
N GLY A 173 -9.52 11.18 -9.35
CA GLY A 173 -10.13 10.37 -10.39
C GLY A 173 -10.00 11.00 -11.77
N VAL A 174 -9.51 10.24 -12.75
CA VAL A 174 -9.52 10.61 -14.18
C VAL A 174 -10.58 9.80 -14.93
N LEU A 175 -11.29 10.45 -15.85
CA LEU A 175 -12.24 9.76 -16.73
C LEU A 175 -11.48 8.97 -17.79
N LEU A 176 -11.81 7.68 -17.95
CA LEU A 176 -11.42 6.88 -19.11
C LEU A 176 -12.53 6.98 -20.18
N ASP A 177 -12.26 7.69 -21.27
CA ASP A 177 -13.21 7.95 -22.38
C ASP A 177 -13.08 6.99 -23.58
#